data_AF-A0A6G3WSH6-F1
#
_entry.id   AF-A0A6G3WSH6-F1
#
_cell.length_a   1.000
_cell.length_b   1.000
_cell.length_c   1.000
_cell.angle_alpha   90.00
_cell.angle_beta   90.00
_cell.angle_gamma   90.00
#
_symmetry.space_group_name_H-M   'P 1'
#
loop_
_entity.id
_entity.type
_entity.pdbx_description
1 polymer ?
#
loop_
_entity_poly.entity_id
_entity_poly.type
_entity_poly.pdbx_seq_one_letter_code
_entity_poly.pdbx_strand_id
1 'polypeptide(L)'
;RTALDAALAAGGHRVITADLTTEDVAETTLRVARVLVSGLIPNAPAAFGYFGCPRFADAALARGWRTRPPSAPGDFTLAPPPHM
;
A
#
# COMPACT_ATOMS: atom_id res chain seq x y z
N ARG A 1 16.03 -7.62 -3.82
CA ARG A 1 15.52 -7.27 -2.47
C ARG A 1 16.14 -5.96 -1.98
N THR A 2 17.48 -5.83 -1.95
CA THR A 2 18.20 -4.63 -1.48
C THR A 2 17.74 -3.30 -2.11
N ALA A 3 17.53 -3.24 -3.42
CA ALA A 3 17.07 -2.02 -4.08
C ALA A 3 15.65 -1.61 -3.67
N LEU A 4 14.75 -2.58 -3.48
CA LEU A 4 13.38 -2.33 -3.00
C LEU A 4 13.41 -1.84 -1.56
N ASP A 5 14.16 -2.52 -0.69
CA ASP A 5 14.28 -2.14 0.72
C ASP A 5 14.87 -0.73 0.86
N ALA A 6 15.88 -0.39 0.05
CA ALA A 6 16.46 0.94 -0.01
C ALA A 6 15.45 2.00 -0.48
N ALA A 7 14.66 1.71 -1.52
CA ALA A 7 13.62 2.61 -2.00
C ALA A 7 12.52 2.84 -0.97
N LEU A 8 12.09 1.78 -0.25
CA LEU A 8 11.10 1.89 0.81
C LEU A 8 11.65 2.71 1.99
N ALA A 9 12.89 2.47 2.40
CA ALA A 9 13.54 3.24 3.46
C ALA A 9 13.70 4.72 3.07
N ALA A 10 14.14 5.00 1.84
CA ALA A 10 14.24 6.37 1.32
C ALA A 10 12.88 7.09 1.27
N GLY A 11 11.79 6.34 1.07
CA GLY A 11 10.41 6.82 1.15
C GLY A 11 9.85 6.95 2.58
N GLY A 12 10.65 6.68 3.62
CA GLY A 12 10.22 6.74 5.02
C GLY A 12 9.32 5.57 5.46
N HIS A 13 9.32 4.47 4.72
CA HIS A 13 8.47 3.32 4.99
C HIS A 13 9.15 2.31 5.92
N ARG A 14 8.40 1.82 6.92
CA ARG A 14 8.79 0.67 7.75
C ARG A 14 8.23 -0.61 7.15
N VAL A 15 9.07 -1.62 6.99
CA VAL A 15 8.69 -2.95 6.50
C VAL A 15 8.62 -3.92 7.67
N ILE A 16 7.51 -4.66 7.78
CA ILE A 16 7.33 -5.77 8.70
C ILE A 16 7.01 -7.00 7.87
N THR A 17 7.79 -8.06 8.02
CA THR A 17 7.56 -9.35 7.37
C THR A 17 7.23 -10.38 8.44
N ALA A 18 6.06 -10.99 8.32
CA ALA A 18 5.66 -12.14 9.12
C ALA A 18 5.67 -13.39 8.25
N ASP A 19 6.37 -14.43 8.70
CA ASP A 19 6.24 -15.77 8.15
C ASP A 19 4.92 -16.36 8.65
N LEU A 20 4.06 -16.75 7.72
CA LEU A 20 2.77 -17.38 7.98
C LEU A 20 2.74 -18.82 7.47
N THR A 21 3.91 -19.41 7.19
CA THR A 21 4.02 -20.80 6.77
C THR A 21 3.53 -21.70 7.90
N THR A 22 2.44 -22.41 7.65
CA THR A 22 1.91 -23.42 8.58
C THR A 22 2.76 -24.69 8.50
N GLU A 23 2.73 -25.51 9.56
CA GLU A 23 3.56 -26.71 9.69
C GLU A 23 3.38 -27.68 8.52
N ASP A 24 2.14 -27.91 8.08
CA ASP A 24 1.81 -28.76 6.94
C ASP A 24 2.36 -28.24 5.61
N VAL A 25 2.37 -26.92 5.41
CA VAL A 25 2.94 -26.28 4.21
C VAL A 25 4.48 -26.30 4.26
N ALA A 26 5.07 -26.25 5.46
CA ALA A 26 6.51 -26.25 5.67
C ALA A 26 7.18 -27.54 5.16
N GLU A 27 6.46 -28.66 5.16
CA GLU A 27 6.87 -29.96 4.58
C GLU A 27 7.02 -29.93 3.05
N THR A 28 6.57 -28.86 2.40
CA THR A 28 6.75 -28.62 0.95
C THR A 28 7.84 -27.58 0.68
N THR A 29 8.08 -27.27 -0.59
CA THR A 29 8.97 -26.16 -0.99
C THR A 29 8.30 -24.78 -0.95
N LEU A 30 7.02 -24.70 -0.55
CA LEU A 30 6.25 -23.45 -0.50
C LEU A 30 6.50 -22.70 0.82
N ARG A 31 6.41 -21.37 0.77
CA ARG A 31 6.50 -20.48 1.93
C ARG A 31 5.46 -19.39 1.83
N VAL A 32 4.87 -19.00 2.95
CA VAL A 32 3.82 -17.97 3.01
C VAL A 32 4.33 -16.81 3.84
N ALA A 33 4.23 -15.59 3.30
CA ALA A 33 4.61 -14.39 4.04
C ALA A 33 3.52 -13.33 3.95
N ARG A 34 3.34 -12.60 5.04
CA ARG A 34 2.60 -11.33 5.06
C ARG A 34 3.60 -10.20 5.23
N VAL A 35 3.64 -9.31 4.25
CA VAL A 35 4.44 -8.08 4.32
C VAL A 35 3.51 -6.90 4.55
N LEU A 36 3.79 -6.16 5.62
CA LEU A 36 3.12 -4.91 5.95
C LEU A 36 4.11 -3.78 5.77
N VAL A 37 3.72 -2.74 5.03
CA VAL A 37 4.57 -1.57 4.79
C VAL A 37 3.82 -0.32 5.22
N SER A 38 4.38 0.42 6.18
CA SER A 38 3.70 1.58 6.76
C SER A 38 3.51 2.69 5.74
N GLY A 39 2.33 3.31 5.75
CA GLY A 39 2.04 4.46 4.90
C GLY A 39 1.84 4.13 3.42
N LEU A 40 1.92 2.87 2.98
CA LEU A 40 1.48 2.49 1.62
C LEU A 40 -0.03 2.30 1.56
N ILE A 41 -0.59 2.46 0.36
CA ILE A 41 -2.01 2.22 0.11
C ILE A 41 -2.22 0.69 0.07
N PRO A 42 -3.14 0.13 0.88
CA PRO A 42 -3.42 -1.29 0.85
C PRO A 42 -3.99 -1.72 -0.51
N ASN A 43 -3.80 -2.99 -0.87
CA ASN A 43 -4.61 -3.61 -1.91
C ASN A 43 -6.05 -3.71 -1.38
N ALA A 44 -6.86 -2.71 -1.69
CA ALA A 44 -8.25 -2.66 -1.26
C ALA A 44 -9.02 -3.80 -1.93
N PRO A 45 -9.87 -4.55 -1.20
CA PRO A 45 -10.99 -5.19 -1.84
C PRO A 45 -11.74 -4.12 -2.64
N ALA A 46 -12.24 -4.47 -3.83
CA ALA A 46 -12.80 -3.53 -4.82
C ALA A 46 -13.92 -2.61 -4.30
N ALA A 47 -14.38 -2.77 -3.06
CA ALA A 47 -15.41 -1.97 -2.41
C ALA A 47 -14.89 -0.87 -1.45
N PHE A 48 -13.60 -0.83 -1.08
CA PHE A 48 -13.12 0.04 0.01
C PHE A 48 -12.13 1.11 -0.45
N GLY A 49 -12.64 2.31 -0.75
CA GLY A 49 -11.81 3.49 -0.97
C GLY A 49 -11.19 3.98 0.35
N TYR A 50 -9.86 3.89 0.50
CA TYR A 50 -9.12 4.40 1.66
C TYR A 50 -8.96 5.93 1.64
N PHE A 51 -10.05 6.68 1.50
CA PHE A 51 -10.01 8.14 1.31
C PHE A 51 -9.39 8.90 2.48
N GLY A 52 -9.36 8.32 3.68
CA GLY A 52 -8.66 8.86 4.85
C GLY A 52 -7.14 8.61 4.85
N CYS A 53 -6.58 7.91 3.85
CA CYS A 53 -5.15 7.65 3.77
C CYS A 53 -4.39 8.91 3.29
N PRO A 54 -3.51 9.51 4.11
CA PRO A 54 -2.79 10.74 3.74
C PRO A 54 -1.99 10.61 2.45
N ARG A 55 -1.49 9.40 2.15
CA ARG A 55 -0.66 9.13 0.98
C ARG A 55 -1.31 9.56 -0.34
N PHE A 56 -2.63 9.48 -0.50
CA PHE A 56 -3.27 9.95 -1.74
C PHE A 56 -3.01 11.44 -1.98
N ALA A 57 -3.17 12.26 -0.94
CA ALA A 57 -2.92 13.70 -1.01
C ALA A 57 -1.42 13.99 -1.16
N ASP A 58 -0.60 13.43 -0.27
CA ASP A 58 0.84 13.71 -0.20
C ASP A 58 1.54 13.31 -1.50
N ALA A 59 1.22 12.13 -2.05
CA ALA A 59 1.81 11.64 -3.28
C ALA A 59 1.44 12.48 -4.50
N ALA A 60 0.20 12.97 -4.57
CA ALA A 60 -0.27 13.81 -5.66
C ALA A 60 0.36 15.21 -5.62
N LEU A 61 0.49 15.80 -4.43
CA LEU A 61 1.12 17.11 -4.24
C LEU A 61 2.63 17.04 -4.53
N ALA A 62 3.34 16.06 -3.97
CA ALA A 62 4.78 15.89 -4.20
C ALA A 62 5.14 15.68 -5.68
N ARG A 63 4.21 15.18 -6.49
CA ARG A 63 4.37 14.96 -7.94
C ARG A 63 3.84 16.12 -8.80
N GLY A 64 3.28 17.16 -8.18
CA GLY A 64 2.69 18.28 -8.91
C GLY A 64 1.41 17.93 -9.68
N TRP A 65 0.75 16.81 -9.38
CA TRP A 65 -0.53 16.42 -9.99
C TRP A 65 -1.69 17.27 -9.48
N ARG A 66 -1.52 17.86 -8.30
CA ARG A 66 -2.44 18.81 -7.68
C ARG A 66 -1.65 19.95 -7.07
N THR A 67 -2.30 21.10 -6.94
CA THR A 67 -1.76 22.27 -6.23
C THR A 67 -2.31 22.41 -4.81
N ARG A 68 -3.37 21.66 -4.46
CA ARG A 68 -4.00 21.64 -3.14
C ARG A 68 -4.45 20.23 -2.74
N PRO A 69 -4.44 19.89 -1.44
CA PRO A 69 -4.98 18.63 -0.94
C PRO A 69 -6.45 18.44 -1.37
N PRO A 70 -6.92 17.19 -1.55
CA PRO A 70 -8.34 16.91 -1.70
C PRO A 70 -9.09 17.29 -0.41
N SER A 71 -10.23 17.97 -0.54
CA SER A 71 -11.01 18.47 0.59
C SER A 71 -12.50 18.12 0.50
N ALA A 72 -12.97 17.65 -0.66
CA ALA A 72 -14.37 17.30 -0.87
C ALA A 72 -14.50 15.95 -1.58
N PRO A 73 -15.67 15.27 -1.49
CA PRO A 73 -15.89 14.00 -2.18
C PRO A 73 -15.61 14.03 -3.69
N GLY A 74 -15.86 15.16 -4.35
CA GLY A 74 -15.59 15.34 -5.79
C GLY A 74 -14.10 15.36 -6.16
N ASP A 75 -13.19 15.40 -5.19
CA ASP A 75 -11.74 15.26 -5.43
C ASP A 75 -11.30 13.79 -5.56
N PHE A 76 -12.18 12.84 -5.24
CA PHE A 76 -11.92 11.41 -5.27
C PHE A 76 -12.75 10.72 -6.35
N THR A 77 -12.19 9.66 -6.96
CA THR A 77 -13.01 8.73 -7.72
C THR A 77 -13.85 7.91 -6.76
N LEU A 78 -15.17 7.97 -6.93
CA LEU A 78 -16.13 7.14 -6.20
C LEU A 78 -16.52 5.88 -6.98
N ALA A 79 -15.98 5.73 -8.21
CA ALA A 79 -16.07 4.47 -8.91
C ALA A 79 -15.27 3.40 -8.14
N PRO A 80 -15.79 2.17 -8.05
CA PRO A 80 -15.06 1.07 -7.45
C PRO A 80 -13.65 0.95 -8.06
N PRO A 81 -12.58 0.80 -7.26
CA PRO A 81 -11.26 0.51 -7.80
C PRO A 81 -11.27 -0.78 -8.63
N PRO A 82 -10.40 -0.88 -9.65
CA PRO A 82 -10.30 -2.09 -10.45
C PRO A 82 -9.93 -3.29 -9.59
N HIS A 83 -10.35 -4.48 -10.00
CA HIS A 83 -9.86 -5.72 -9.41
C HIS A 83 -8.35 -5.82 -9.65
N MET A 84 -7.56 -5.95 -8.58
CA MET A 84 -6.12 -6.26 -8.63
C MET A 84 -5.87 -7.74 -8.40
#